data_AF-A0A845R7T4-F1
#
_entry.id   AF-A0A845R7T4-F1
#
_cell.length_a   1.000
_cell.length_b   1.000
_cell.length_c   1.000
_cell.angle_alpha   90.00
_cell.angle_beta   90.00
_cell.angle_gamma   90.00
#
_symmetry.space_group_name_H-M   'P 1'
#
loop_
_entity.id
_entity.type
_entity.pdbx_description
1 polymer ?
#
loop_
_entity_poly.entity_id
_entity_poly.type
_entity_poly.pdbx_seq_one_letter_code
_entity_poly.pdbx_strand_id
1 'polypeptide(L)'
;MTEKEIGELYIRLAFQYESAISRLLDKKIIDQDLVDRHRKSFYDSLNEEKLRTAQKIGDYTEIIRRYMRGMICEDMVSLTGLAKQYSVDFPGYTIQSWMRSRNTLEFLRQWENDINEEFDDRACEELIHLGHTTSLTITPSLWIRKTHAVGMHVKQGKGGGVSAYPEIAADFHLWLDPKVRLAIVRNRM
;
A
#
# COMPACT_ATOMS: atom_id res chain seq x y z
N MET A 1 1.17 -14.94 11.90
CA MET A 1 0.36 -14.38 13.01
C MET A 1 -0.24 -15.53 13.79
N THR A 2 -0.20 -15.47 15.11
CA THR A 2 -0.87 -16.43 15.97
C THR A 2 -2.38 -16.10 16.03
N GLU A 3 -3.23 -17.10 16.31
CA GLU A 3 -4.68 -16.94 16.46
C GLU A 3 -5.05 -15.82 17.46
N LYS A 4 -4.20 -15.62 18.47
CA LYS A 4 -4.32 -14.55 19.46
C LYS A 4 -4.10 -13.16 18.87
N GLU A 5 -3.09 -12.99 18.02
CA GLU A 5 -2.80 -11.71 17.34
C GLU A 5 -3.93 -11.34 16.36
N ILE A 6 -4.56 -12.35 15.75
CA ILE A 6 -5.71 -12.17 14.86
C ILE A 6 -6.95 -11.76 15.66
N GLY A 7 -7.20 -12.39 16.81
CA GLY A 7 -8.25 -11.97 17.74
C GLY A 7 -8.08 -10.52 18.20
N GLU A 8 -6.85 -10.10 18.48
CA GLU A 8 -6.54 -8.72 18.84
C GLU A 8 -6.83 -7.73 17.71
N LEU A 9 -6.59 -8.09 16.45
CA LEU A 9 -6.91 -7.25 15.29
C LEU A 9 -8.43 -7.11 15.08
N TYR A 10 -9.19 -8.19 15.22
CA TYR A 10 -10.66 -8.13 15.17
C TYR A 10 -11.23 -7.23 16.28
N ILE A 11 -10.72 -7.36 17.50
CA ILE A 11 -11.15 -6.53 18.64
C ILE A 11 -10.82 -5.06 18.36
N ARG A 12 -9.63 -4.77 17.82
CA ARG A 12 -9.24 -3.39 17.47
C ARG A 12 -10.14 -2.82 16.38
N LEU A 13 -10.44 -3.57 15.32
CA LEU A 13 -11.30 -3.10 14.23
C LEU A 13 -12.73 -2.83 14.71
N ALA A 14 -13.33 -3.75 15.47
CA ALA A 14 -14.65 -3.56 16.05
C ALA A 14 -14.67 -2.35 17.00
N PHE A 15 -13.63 -2.18 17.81
CA PHE A 15 -13.51 -1.04 18.72
C PHE A 15 -13.39 0.30 17.98
N GLN A 16 -12.59 0.37 16.91
CA GLN A 16 -12.47 1.58 16.09
C GLN A 16 -13.80 1.92 15.41
N TYR A 17 -14.49 0.93 14.88
CA TYR A 17 -15.80 1.10 14.26
C TYR A 17 -16.85 1.62 15.26
N GLU A 18 -16.96 0.98 16.43
CA GLU A 18 -17.89 1.39 17.49
C GLU A 18 -17.56 2.81 17.99
N SER A 19 -16.28 3.13 18.16
CA SER A 19 -15.86 4.47 18.56
C SER A 19 -16.22 5.53 17.50
N ALA A 20 -16.03 5.22 16.21
CA ALA A 20 -16.36 6.13 15.13
C ALA A 20 -17.88 6.37 15.02
N ILE A 21 -18.68 5.29 15.04
CA ILE A 21 -20.13 5.39 14.87
C ILE A 21 -20.80 6.06 16.07
N SER A 22 -20.34 5.79 17.30
CA SER A 22 -20.82 6.51 18.50
C SER A 22 -20.50 7.99 18.45
N ARG A 23 -19.31 8.39 17.98
CA ARG A 23 -18.96 9.81 17.85
C ARG A 23 -19.80 10.54 16.80
N LEU A 24 -20.23 9.84 15.76
CA LEU A 24 -21.14 10.39 14.75
C LEU A 24 -22.55 10.57 15.31
N LEU A 25 -23.03 9.63 16.12
CA LEU A 25 -24.31 9.72 16.82
C LEU A 25 -24.31 10.85 17.86
N ASP A 26 -23.26 10.96 18.67
CA ASP A 26 -23.11 12.01 19.70
C ASP A 26 -23.13 13.42 19.08
N LYS A 27 -22.53 13.56 17.89
CA LYS A 27 -22.53 14.79 17.11
C LYS A 27 -23.86 15.03 16.37
N LYS A 28 -24.84 14.13 16.50
CA LYS A 28 -26.12 14.14 15.78
C LYS A 28 -25.97 14.21 14.26
N ILE A 29 -24.85 13.68 13.74
CA ILE A 29 -24.59 13.57 12.29
C ILE A 29 -25.41 12.41 11.70
N ILE A 30 -25.63 11.37 12.52
CA ILE A 30 -26.44 10.20 12.20
C ILE A 30 -27.46 9.95 13.31
N ASP A 31 -28.59 9.36 12.97
CA ASP A 31 -29.61 8.96 13.94
C ASP A 31 -29.41 7.51 14.44
N GLN A 32 -30.09 7.17 15.54
CA GLN A 32 -29.95 5.87 16.19
C GLN A 32 -30.37 4.70 15.27
N ASP A 33 -31.37 4.93 14.42
CA ASP A 33 -31.89 3.92 13.49
C ASP A 33 -30.87 3.62 12.38
N LEU A 34 -30.15 4.64 11.91
CA LEU A 34 -29.04 4.53 10.98
C LEU A 34 -27.83 3.84 11.62
N VAL A 35 -27.54 4.12 12.90
CA VAL A 35 -26.50 3.41 13.67
C VAL A 35 -26.82 1.92 13.77
N ASP A 36 -28.05 1.57 14.13
CA ASP A 36 -28.46 0.18 14.34
C ASP A 36 -28.42 -0.62 13.03
N ARG A 37 -28.86 0.00 11.91
CA ARG A 37 -28.71 -0.59 10.57
C ARG A 37 -27.25 -0.81 10.19
N HIS A 38 -26.40 0.20 10.40
CA HIS A 38 -24.99 0.11 10.03
C HIS A 38 -24.24 -0.92 10.88
N ARG A 39 -24.48 -0.96 12.18
CA ARG A 39 -23.92 -1.98 13.09
C ARG A 39 -24.30 -3.37 12.62
N LYS A 40 -25.60 -3.59 12.37
CA LYS A 40 -26.09 -4.87 11.88
C LYS A 40 -25.43 -5.26 10.56
N SER A 41 -25.40 -4.36 9.58
CA SER A 41 -24.74 -4.60 8.29
C SER A 41 -23.24 -4.90 8.42
N PHE A 42 -22.55 -4.21 9.34
CA PHE A 42 -21.13 -4.38 9.59
C PHE A 42 -20.83 -5.76 10.22
N TYR A 43 -21.55 -6.14 11.27
CA TYR A 43 -21.36 -7.44 11.92
C TYR A 43 -21.88 -8.61 11.07
N ASP A 44 -22.97 -8.44 10.33
CA ASP A 44 -23.48 -9.43 9.38
C ASP A 44 -22.47 -9.66 8.24
N SER A 45 -21.85 -8.60 7.72
CA SER A 45 -20.76 -8.72 6.73
C SER A 45 -19.54 -9.45 7.28
N LEU A 46 -19.12 -9.15 8.52
CA LEU A 46 -18.05 -9.88 9.21
C LEU A 46 -18.37 -11.37 9.38
N ASN A 47 -19.64 -11.71 9.59
CA ASN A 47 -20.10 -13.08 9.81
C ASN A 47 -20.33 -13.84 8.48
N GLU A 48 -20.82 -13.16 7.44
CA GLU A 48 -20.93 -13.69 6.08
C GLU A 48 -19.57 -13.96 5.46
N GLU A 49 -18.58 -13.07 5.66
CA GLU A 49 -17.19 -13.30 5.26
C GLU A 49 -16.61 -14.51 5.98
N LYS A 50 -16.85 -14.67 7.29
CA LYS A 50 -16.48 -15.90 8.03
C LYS A 50 -17.13 -17.16 7.43
N LEU A 51 -18.40 -17.10 7.02
CA LEU A 51 -19.15 -18.24 6.49
C LEU A 51 -18.76 -18.61 5.05
N ARG A 52 -18.48 -17.63 4.19
CA ARG A 52 -17.98 -17.83 2.82
C ARG A 52 -16.55 -18.36 2.80
N THR A 53 -15.74 -17.98 3.78
CA THR A 53 -14.35 -18.45 3.99
C THR A 53 -14.27 -19.93 4.38
N ALA A 54 -15.29 -20.50 5.03
CA ALA A 54 -15.29 -21.92 5.40
C ALA A 54 -15.39 -22.88 4.18
N GLN A 55 -15.83 -22.40 3.02
CA GLN A 55 -16.14 -23.27 1.87
C GLN A 55 -15.19 -23.14 0.67
N LYS A 56 -14.29 -22.15 0.61
CA LYS A 56 -13.27 -22.03 -0.45
C LYS A 56 -12.26 -20.93 -0.08
N ILE A 57 -10.96 -21.26 -0.17
CA ILE A 57 -9.77 -20.39 -0.05
C ILE A 57 -9.05 -20.49 1.31
N GLY A 58 -7.77 -20.89 1.22
CA GLY A 58 -6.82 -20.88 2.32
C GLY A 58 -6.21 -19.49 2.51
N ASP A 59 -6.26 -19.03 3.76
CA ASP A 59 -5.54 -17.91 4.36
C ASP A 59 -6.17 -16.49 4.28
N TYR A 60 -6.42 -15.92 5.47
CA TYR A 60 -7.08 -14.63 5.73
C TYR A 60 -6.35 -13.41 5.12
N THR A 61 -5.10 -13.60 4.72
CA THR A 61 -4.23 -12.61 4.07
C THR A 61 -4.84 -12.07 2.77
N GLU A 62 -5.52 -12.92 2.00
CA GLU A 62 -6.10 -12.54 0.71
C GLU A 62 -7.36 -11.67 0.84
N ILE A 63 -8.10 -11.85 1.94
CA ILE A 63 -9.29 -11.06 2.28
C ILE A 63 -8.90 -9.61 2.60
N ILE A 64 -7.86 -9.44 3.42
CA ILE A 64 -7.36 -8.13 3.84
C ILE A 64 -6.77 -7.36 2.64
N ARG A 65 -6.04 -8.04 1.75
CA ARG A 65 -5.47 -7.44 0.54
C ARG A 65 -6.54 -6.90 -0.41
N ARG A 66 -7.59 -7.68 -0.66
CA ARG A 66 -8.69 -7.27 -1.54
C ARG A 66 -9.46 -6.08 -0.95
N TYR A 67 -9.64 -6.05 0.36
CA TYR A 67 -10.27 -4.93 1.05
C TYR A 67 -9.41 -3.65 1.02
N MET A 68 -8.10 -3.76 1.27
CA MET A 68 -7.16 -2.64 1.15
C MET A 68 -7.03 -2.11 -0.29
N ARG A 69 -7.03 -3.00 -1.29
CA ARG A 69 -7.04 -2.61 -2.71
C ARG A 69 -8.29 -1.82 -3.11
N GLY A 70 -9.44 -2.13 -2.50
CA GLY A 70 -10.70 -1.41 -2.70
C GLY A 70 -10.75 -0.04 -2.02
N MET A 71 -10.05 0.15 -0.90
CA MET A 71 -10.02 1.43 -0.17
C MET A 71 -8.91 2.38 -0.64
N ILE A 72 -7.77 1.87 -1.11
CA ILE A 72 -6.54 2.68 -1.35
C ILE A 72 -6.36 3.08 -2.82
N CYS A 73 -7.10 2.48 -3.76
CA CYS A 73 -7.01 2.87 -5.18
C CYS A 73 -7.35 4.35 -5.44
N GLU A 74 -8.11 5.02 -4.56
CA GLU A 74 -8.38 6.46 -4.64
C GLU A 74 -7.30 7.35 -3.97
N ASP A 75 -6.37 6.77 -3.20
CA ASP A 75 -5.40 7.46 -2.34
C ASP A 75 -3.93 7.27 -2.75
N MET A 76 -3.66 7.05 -4.05
CA MET A 76 -2.27 7.00 -4.52
C MET A 76 -1.54 8.32 -4.25
N VAL A 77 -0.37 8.23 -3.60
CA VAL A 77 0.44 9.37 -3.20
C VAL A 77 1.38 9.77 -4.34
N SER A 78 1.46 11.06 -4.66
CA SER A 78 2.34 11.55 -5.72
C SER A 78 3.82 11.51 -5.29
N LEU A 79 4.58 10.54 -5.81
CA LEU A 79 6.04 10.49 -5.65
C LEU A 79 6.70 11.73 -6.28
N THR A 80 6.16 12.21 -7.39
CA THR A 80 6.65 13.45 -8.02
C THR A 80 6.41 14.67 -7.13
N GLY A 81 5.28 14.73 -6.44
CA GLY A 81 5.01 15.75 -5.43
C GLY A 81 5.99 15.70 -4.26
N LEU A 82 6.25 14.51 -3.72
CA LEU A 82 7.25 14.31 -2.66
C LEU A 82 8.66 14.70 -3.11
N ALA A 83 9.08 14.25 -4.30
CA ALA A 83 10.40 14.54 -4.84
C ALA A 83 10.64 16.05 -5.01
N LYS A 84 9.63 16.82 -5.42
CA LYS A 84 9.72 18.29 -5.58
C LYS A 84 10.03 19.03 -4.29
N GLN A 85 9.74 18.45 -3.13
CA GLN A 85 10.08 19.06 -1.83
C GLN A 85 11.59 19.02 -1.56
N TYR A 86 12.32 18.12 -2.22
CA TYR A 86 13.77 17.90 -2.04
C TYR A 86 14.59 18.35 -3.25
N SER A 87 14.06 18.18 -4.46
CA SER A 87 14.70 18.59 -5.72
C SER A 87 13.63 19.17 -6.66
N VAL A 88 13.56 20.49 -6.69
CA VAL A 88 12.54 21.25 -7.43
C VAL A 88 12.69 21.03 -8.95
N ASP A 89 13.93 21.01 -9.44
CA ASP A 89 14.22 21.04 -10.88
C ASP A 89 14.14 19.66 -11.54
N PHE A 90 14.39 18.58 -10.80
CA PHE A 90 14.50 17.22 -11.38
C PHE A 90 13.81 16.13 -10.52
N PRO A 91 12.48 16.21 -10.31
CA PRO A 91 11.77 15.20 -9.52
C PRO A 91 11.80 13.81 -10.16
N GLY A 92 11.80 13.72 -11.50
CA GLY A 92 11.92 12.45 -12.21
C GLY A 92 13.28 11.77 -11.98
N TYR A 93 14.36 12.55 -11.94
CA TYR A 93 15.70 12.03 -11.66
C TYR A 93 15.82 11.51 -10.22
N THR A 94 15.16 12.17 -9.27
CA THR A 94 15.12 11.75 -7.87
C THR A 94 14.47 10.37 -7.72
N ILE A 95 13.31 10.17 -8.37
CA ILE A 95 12.60 8.88 -8.38
C ILE A 95 13.46 7.80 -9.06
N GLN A 96 14.10 8.11 -10.19
CA GLN A 96 15.03 7.17 -10.84
C GLN A 96 16.21 6.80 -9.94
N SER A 97 16.73 7.76 -9.16
CA SER A 97 17.85 7.51 -8.25
C SER A 97 17.46 6.60 -7.09
N TRP A 98 16.24 6.73 -6.57
CA TRP A 98 15.67 5.78 -5.62
C TRP A 98 15.57 4.38 -6.24
N MET A 99 15.05 4.25 -7.46
CA MET A 99 14.95 2.96 -8.16
C MET A 99 16.29 2.32 -8.55
N ARG A 100 17.42 3.02 -8.47
CA ARG A 100 18.75 2.42 -8.66
C ARG A 100 19.22 1.61 -7.45
N SER A 101 18.60 1.81 -6.28
CA SER A 101 18.92 1.06 -5.08
C SER A 101 18.41 -0.37 -5.20
N ARG A 102 19.31 -1.36 -5.05
CA ARG A 102 18.92 -2.78 -4.97
C ARG A 102 17.87 -3.01 -3.90
N ASN A 103 18.06 -2.44 -2.71
CA ASN A 103 17.13 -2.61 -1.59
C ASN A 103 15.73 -2.07 -1.92
N THR A 104 15.66 -1.00 -2.72
CA THR A 104 14.39 -0.44 -3.19
C THR A 104 13.71 -1.39 -4.16
N LEU A 105 14.44 -1.96 -5.13
CA LEU A 105 13.87 -2.91 -6.09
C LEU A 105 13.39 -4.19 -5.40
N GLU A 106 14.14 -4.71 -4.43
CA GLU A 106 13.74 -5.89 -3.65
C GLU A 106 12.51 -5.58 -2.77
N PHE A 107 12.45 -4.38 -2.18
CA PHE A 107 11.26 -3.94 -1.44
C PHE A 107 10.03 -3.86 -2.37
N LEU A 108 10.16 -3.27 -3.55
CA LEU A 108 9.09 -3.20 -4.55
C LEU A 108 8.67 -4.59 -5.02
N ARG A 109 9.64 -5.48 -5.31
CA ARG A 109 9.39 -6.87 -5.67
C ARG A 109 8.58 -7.59 -4.60
N GLN A 110 8.97 -7.45 -3.32
CA GLN A 110 8.24 -8.07 -2.20
C GLN A 110 6.81 -7.52 -2.10
N TRP A 111 6.64 -6.20 -2.18
CA TRP A 111 5.32 -5.57 -2.15
C TRP A 111 4.43 -6.09 -3.28
N GLU A 112 4.97 -6.19 -4.50
CA GLU A 112 4.21 -6.70 -5.65
C GLU A 112 3.88 -8.19 -5.50
N ASN A 113 4.83 -9.04 -5.10
CA ASN A 113 4.56 -10.46 -4.83
C ASN A 113 3.50 -10.65 -3.74
N ASP A 114 3.44 -9.75 -2.76
CA ASP A 114 2.44 -9.81 -1.71
C ASP A 114 1.07 -9.33 -2.19
N ILE A 115 0.95 -8.39 -3.13
CA ILE A 115 -0.30 -7.68 -3.43
C ILE A 115 -0.86 -7.94 -4.83
N ASN A 116 -0.02 -8.35 -5.78
CA ASN A 116 -0.32 -8.40 -7.19
C ASN A 116 -0.13 -9.82 -7.75
N GLU A 117 -1.23 -10.56 -7.86
CA GLU A 117 -1.24 -11.92 -8.44
C GLU A 117 -0.74 -11.96 -9.91
N GLU A 118 -0.79 -10.85 -10.63
CA GLU A 118 -0.35 -10.75 -12.04
C GLU A 118 1.14 -10.34 -12.17
N PHE A 119 1.84 -10.11 -11.06
CA PHE A 119 3.24 -9.69 -11.08
C PHE A 119 4.15 -10.78 -11.64
N ASP A 120 4.96 -10.41 -12.63
CA ASP A 120 5.96 -11.30 -13.22
C ASP A 120 7.28 -11.23 -12.44
N ASP A 121 7.39 -12.09 -11.44
CA ASP A 121 8.55 -12.19 -10.55
C ASP A 121 9.84 -12.62 -11.27
N ARG A 122 9.72 -13.43 -12.34
CA ARG A 122 10.87 -13.85 -13.14
C ARG A 122 11.40 -12.70 -13.98
N ALA A 123 10.51 -11.96 -14.65
CA ALA A 123 10.90 -10.76 -15.39
C ALA A 123 11.49 -9.69 -14.45
N CYS A 124 11.00 -9.60 -13.21
CA CYS A 124 11.57 -8.75 -12.18
C CYS A 124 13.03 -9.16 -11.85
N GLU A 125 13.28 -10.43 -11.60
CA GLU A 125 14.63 -10.94 -11.30
C GLU A 125 15.62 -10.64 -12.44
N GLU A 126 15.23 -10.89 -13.69
CA GLU A 126 16.03 -10.54 -14.86
C GLU A 126 16.29 -9.03 -14.97
N LEU A 127 15.27 -8.21 -14.71
CA LEU A 127 15.39 -6.75 -14.76
C LEU A 127 16.33 -6.21 -13.69
N ILE A 128 16.24 -6.72 -12.45
CA ILE A 128 17.16 -6.38 -11.35
C ILE A 128 18.59 -6.80 -11.71
N HIS A 129 18.78 -8.01 -12.26
CA HIS A 129 20.09 -8.47 -12.71
C HIS A 129 20.67 -7.52 -13.77
N LEU A 130 19.90 -7.18 -14.81
CA LEU A 130 20.31 -6.25 -15.86
C LEU A 130 20.65 -4.86 -15.32
N GLY A 131 19.87 -4.34 -14.37
CA GLY A 131 20.13 -3.04 -13.73
C GLY A 131 21.46 -3.01 -12.98
N HIS A 132 21.95 -4.15 -12.49
CA HIS A 132 23.23 -4.25 -11.81
C HIS A 132 24.42 -4.56 -12.73
N THR A 133 24.21 -5.39 -13.75
CA THR A 133 25.30 -5.83 -14.63
C THR A 133 25.52 -4.93 -15.83
N THR A 134 24.64 -3.95 -16.06
CA THR A 134 24.69 -3.05 -17.22
C THR A 134 24.49 -1.59 -16.81
N SER A 135 24.61 -0.65 -17.76
CA SER A 135 24.28 0.76 -17.55
C SER A 135 22.76 1.06 -17.68
N LEU A 136 21.91 0.04 -17.61
CA LEU A 136 20.46 0.19 -17.70
C LEU A 136 19.91 0.98 -16.51
N THR A 137 19.25 2.09 -16.79
CA THR A 137 18.46 2.80 -15.76
C THR A 137 17.06 2.22 -15.71
N ILE A 138 16.70 1.62 -14.57
CA ILE A 138 15.34 1.15 -14.32
C ILE A 138 14.46 2.36 -13.97
N THR A 139 13.49 2.64 -14.83
CA THR A 139 12.49 3.70 -14.62
C THR A 139 11.16 3.09 -14.15
N PRO A 140 10.28 3.87 -13.49
CA PRO A 140 8.96 3.39 -13.09
C PRO A 140 8.17 2.80 -14.26
N SER A 141 8.21 3.44 -15.44
CA SER A 141 7.55 2.93 -16.65
C SER A 141 8.16 1.62 -17.16
N LEU A 142 9.48 1.45 -17.05
CA LEU A 142 10.13 0.21 -17.44
C LEU A 142 9.77 -0.93 -16.49
N TRP A 143 9.78 -0.66 -15.18
CA TRP A 143 9.36 -1.60 -14.13
C TRP A 143 7.94 -2.10 -14.39
N ILE A 144 6.97 -1.19 -14.44
CA ILE A 144 5.55 -1.52 -14.70
C ILE A 144 5.37 -2.34 -15.98
N ARG A 145 5.96 -1.89 -17.09
CA ARG A 145 5.79 -2.57 -18.39
C ARG A 145 6.43 -3.97 -18.42
N LYS A 146 7.52 -4.19 -17.69
CA LYS A 146 8.26 -5.46 -17.71
C LYS A 146 7.69 -6.48 -16.74
N THR A 147 7.18 -6.03 -15.59
CA THR A 147 6.80 -6.92 -14.49
C THR A 147 5.30 -6.94 -14.22
N HIS A 148 4.49 -6.17 -14.96
CA HIS A 148 3.06 -5.95 -14.69
C HIS A 148 2.78 -5.38 -13.29
N ALA A 149 3.72 -4.61 -12.74
CA ALA A 149 3.59 -4.01 -11.43
C ALA A 149 2.41 -3.03 -11.36
N VAL A 150 1.68 -3.04 -10.24
CA VAL A 150 0.51 -2.19 -10.00
C VAL A 150 0.71 -1.19 -8.85
N GLY A 151 1.79 -1.35 -8.07
CA GLY A 151 2.12 -0.52 -6.92
C GLY A 151 2.50 0.92 -7.28
N MET A 152 2.85 1.16 -8.54
CA MET A 152 3.13 2.49 -9.08
C MET A 152 2.30 2.76 -10.34
N HIS A 153 1.90 4.01 -10.51
CA HIS A 153 1.24 4.51 -11.70
C HIS A 153 2.03 5.67 -12.31
N VAL A 154 2.20 5.63 -13.64
CA VAL A 154 2.89 6.70 -14.39
C VAL A 154 1.91 7.36 -15.35
N LYS A 155 1.68 8.66 -15.14
CA LYS A 155 0.90 9.50 -16.03
C LYS A 155 1.83 10.37 -16.87
N GLN A 156 1.68 10.34 -18.19
CA GLN A 156 2.44 11.21 -19.11
C GLN A 156 1.69 12.53 -19.41
N GLY A 157 2.41 13.56 -19.86
CA GLY A 157 1.83 14.83 -20.31
C GLY A 157 1.64 15.89 -19.21
N LYS A 158 0.78 16.87 -19.47
CA LYS A 158 0.50 17.98 -18.54
C LYS A 158 -0.14 17.46 -17.25
N GLY A 159 0.45 17.78 -16.10
CA GLY A 159 0.06 17.19 -14.82
C GLY A 159 0.43 15.71 -14.69
N GLY A 160 1.37 15.24 -15.51
CA GLY A 160 1.98 13.93 -15.40
C GLY A 160 2.91 13.82 -14.20
N GLY A 161 3.33 12.59 -13.94
CA GLY A 161 4.15 12.24 -12.79
C GLY A 161 4.02 10.76 -12.45
N VAL A 162 4.62 10.41 -11.32
CA VAL A 162 4.56 9.07 -10.74
C VAL A 162 3.80 9.18 -9.43
N SER A 163 2.83 8.31 -9.26
CA SER A 163 2.11 8.08 -8.01
C SER A 163 2.28 6.63 -7.59
N ALA A 164 2.16 6.34 -6.30
CA ALA A 164 2.32 5.00 -5.78
C ALA A 164 1.40 4.75 -4.59
N TYR A 165 1.25 3.48 -4.22
CA TYR A 165 0.58 3.12 -2.97
C TYR A 165 1.29 3.72 -1.75
N PRO A 166 0.56 4.01 -0.65
CA PRO A 166 1.11 4.69 0.53
C PRO A 166 2.35 4.03 1.12
N GLU A 167 2.43 2.69 1.15
CA GLU A 167 3.60 1.96 1.66
C GLU A 167 4.83 2.20 0.78
N ILE A 168 4.64 2.21 -0.54
CA ILE A 168 5.70 2.50 -1.50
C ILE A 168 6.13 3.96 -1.40
N ALA A 169 5.18 4.88 -1.26
CA ALA A 169 5.46 6.30 -1.05
C ALA A 169 6.16 6.56 0.28
N ALA A 170 5.84 5.79 1.33
CA ALA A 170 6.52 5.84 2.61
C ALA A 170 7.97 5.35 2.50
N ASP A 171 8.24 4.24 1.81
CA ASP A 171 9.63 3.80 1.54
C ASP A 171 10.41 4.89 0.79
N PHE A 172 9.82 5.47 -0.26
CA PHE A 172 10.44 6.57 -0.98
C PHE A 172 10.74 7.77 -0.07
N HIS A 173 9.82 8.14 0.81
CA HIS A 173 10.03 9.23 1.76
C HIS A 173 11.14 8.92 2.79
N LEU A 174 11.21 7.68 3.29
CA LEU A 174 12.27 7.24 4.18
C LEU A 174 13.65 7.18 3.51
N TRP A 175 13.67 6.92 2.20
CA TRP A 175 14.87 7.02 1.40
C TRP A 175 15.30 8.47 1.19
N LEU A 176 14.35 9.39 0.99
CA LEU A 176 14.60 10.83 0.85
C LEU A 176 15.08 11.50 2.14
N ASP A 177 14.51 11.12 3.29
CA ASP A 177 14.81 11.73 4.60
C ASP A 177 15.39 10.73 5.61
N PRO A 178 16.72 10.65 5.71
CA PRO A 178 17.40 9.82 6.69
C PRO A 178 17.04 10.14 8.15
N LYS A 179 16.63 11.38 8.48
CA LYS A 179 16.24 11.74 9.85
C LYS A 179 14.92 11.08 10.22
N VAL A 180 13.94 11.10 9.32
CA VAL A 180 12.65 10.40 9.51
C VAL A 180 12.91 8.90 9.63
N ARG A 181 13.75 8.35 8.75
CA ARG A 181 14.14 6.93 8.81
C ARG A 181 14.76 6.55 10.16
N LEU A 182 15.72 7.33 10.64
CA LEU A 182 16.37 7.08 11.93
C LEU A 182 15.39 7.17 13.10
N ALA A 183 14.46 8.12 13.08
CA ALA A 183 13.44 8.26 14.11
C ALA A 183 12.53 7.02 14.20
N ILE A 184 12.11 6.46 13.06
CA ILE A 184 11.31 5.23 13.03
C ILE A 184 12.10 4.05 13.59
N VAL A 185 13.36 3.89 13.19
CA VAL A 185 14.22 2.79 13.69
C VAL A 185 14.38 2.87 15.20
N ARG A 186 14.65 4.06 15.75
CA ARG A 186 14.77 4.28 17.21
C ARG A 186 13.49 3.99 17.99
N ASN A 187 12.33 4.22 17.40
CA ASN A 187 11.05 3.99 18.06
C ASN A 187 10.62 2.51 18.03
N ARG A 188 11.30 1.67 17.23
CA ARG A 188 10.96 0.25 17.07
C ARG A 188 11.99 -0.71 17.69
N MET A 189 13.13 -0.18 18.12
CA MET A 189 14.17 -0.91 18.86
C MET A 189 14.05 -0.61 20.35
#